data_AF-A0A968LEQ4-F1
#
_entry.id   AF-A0A968LEQ4-F1
#
_cell.length_a   1.000
_cell.length_b   1.000
_cell.length_c   1.000
_cell.angle_alpha   90.00
_cell.angle_beta   90.00
_cell.angle_gamma   90.00
#
_symmetry.space_group_name_H-M   'P 1'
#
loop_
_entity.id
_entity.type
_entity.pdbx_description
1 polymer ?
#
loop_
_entity_poly.entity_id
_entity_poly.type
_entity_poly.pdbx_seq_one_letter_code
_entity_poly.pdbx_strand_id
1 'polypeptide(L)'
;MQEQSRKLAIIRQDQDGWTDFFIGDLNASSRHYRSLLDGQAKVGLHYQEMDLTLIRKMACPSPAIPIYLWRALQDSAAAKV
;
A
#
# COMPACT_ATOMS: atom_id res chain seq x y z
N MET A 1 -1.21 -25.75 -13.30
CA MET A 1 -1.76 -24.48 -12.77
C MET A 1 -0.61 -23.49 -12.75
N GLN A 2 -0.61 -22.48 -13.62
CA GLN A 2 0.38 -21.41 -13.57
C GLN A 2 0.00 -20.51 -12.39
N GLU A 3 0.68 -20.67 -11.26
CA GLU A 3 0.68 -19.67 -10.20
C GLU A 3 1.49 -18.48 -10.71
N GLN A 4 0.87 -17.66 -11.57
CA GLN A 4 1.41 -16.35 -11.90
C GLN A 4 1.38 -15.56 -10.61
N SER A 5 2.55 -15.43 -9.97
CA SER A 5 2.77 -14.59 -8.81
C SER A 5 2.29 -13.18 -9.13
N ARG A 6 1.03 -12.87 -8.78
CA ARG A 6 0.41 -11.57 -9.05
C ARG A 6 1.21 -10.51 -8.31
N LYS A 7 2.13 -9.85 -9.02
CA LYS A 7 2.94 -8.77 -8.47
C LYS A 7 2.08 -7.53 -8.40
N LEU A 8 1.95 -6.94 -7.21
CA LEU A 8 1.23 -5.69 -7.04
C LEU A 8 1.98 -4.56 -7.74
N ALA A 9 1.27 -3.81 -8.58
CA ALA A 9 1.79 -2.57 -9.15
C ALA A 9 1.96 -1.53 -8.04
N ILE A 10 2.91 -0.63 -8.21
CA ILE A 10 3.13 0.50 -7.30
C ILE A 10 3.12 1.75 -8.13
N ILE A 11 2.20 2.66 -7.83
CA ILE A 11 2.12 3.97 -8.47
C ILE A 11 2.43 5.01 -7.40
N ARG A 12 3.44 5.83 -7.65
CA ARG A 12 3.77 6.98 -6.82
C ARG A 12 3.12 8.22 -7.42
N GLN A 13 2.47 9.03 -6.59
CA GLN A 13 1.98 10.35 -6.95
C GLN A 13 2.47 11.36 -5.92
N ASP A 14 2.96 12.50 -6.38
CA ASP A 14 3.38 13.60 -5.52
C ASP A 14 2.40 14.77 -5.71
N GLN A 15 1.71 15.20 -4.65
CA GLN A 15 0.71 16.26 -4.69
C GLN A 15 0.67 17.07 -3.39
N ASP A 16 0.64 18.40 -3.48
CA ASP A 16 0.46 19.32 -2.33
C ASP A 16 1.43 19.05 -1.16
N GLY A 17 2.66 18.65 -1.48
CA GLY A 17 3.71 18.29 -0.50
C GLY A 17 3.55 16.91 0.13
N TRP A 18 2.59 16.11 -0.33
CA TRP A 18 2.43 14.69 -0.01
C TRP A 18 3.03 13.80 -1.10
N THR A 19 3.50 12.64 -0.67
CA THR A 19 3.83 11.52 -1.55
C THR A 19 2.90 10.34 -1.27
N ASP A 20 2.01 10.05 -2.20
CA ASP A 20 1.05 8.96 -2.13
C ASP A 20 1.55 7.75 -2.92
N PHE A 21 1.43 6.57 -2.31
CA PHE A 21 1.77 5.28 -2.91
C PHE A 21 0.52 4.42 -3.03
N PHE A 22 0.10 4.19 -4.26
CA PHE A 22 -1.01 3.32 -4.62
C PHE A 22 -0.45 1.91 -4.89
N ILE A 23 -0.86 0.95 -4.06
CA ILE A 23 -0.38 -0.42 -4.04
C ILE A 23 -1.47 -1.33 -4.59
N GLY A 24 -1.15 -2.07 -5.65
CA GLY A 24 -2.08 -2.94 -6.37
C GLY A 24 -2.73 -2.24 -7.56
N ASP A 25 -3.79 -2.85 -8.07
CA ASP A 25 -4.56 -2.32 -9.19
C ASP A 25 -5.71 -1.46 -8.67
N LEU A 26 -5.38 -0.22 -8.34
CA LEU A 26 -6.34 0.81 -7.92
C LEU A 26 -6.90 1.50 -9.15
N ASN A 27 -7.85 0.84 -9.83
CA ASN A 27 -8.61 1.47 -10.91
C ASN A 27 -9.58 2.54 -10.34
N ALA A 28 -9.92 3.55 -11.13
CA ALA A 28 -10.78 4.67 -10.71
C ALA A 28 -12.20 4.23 -10.22
N SER A 29 -12.61 3.00 -10.54
CA SER A 29 -13.83 2.34 -10.09
C SER A 29 -13.67 1.56 -8.78
N SER A 30 -12.45 1.44 -8.24
CA SER A 30 -12.15 0.83 -6.94
C SER A 30 -12.66 1.73 -5.81
N ARG A 31 -13.95 1.63 -5.49
CA ARG A 31 -14.57 2.35 -4.36
C ARG A 31 -14.10 1.87 -2.98
N HIS A 32 -13.26 0.86 -2.91
CA HIS A 32 -12.90 0.16 -1.67
C HIS A 32 -11.38 0.06 -1.46
N TYR A 33 -10.66 1.17 -1.60
CA TYR A 33 -9.28 1.24 -1.10
C TYR A 33 -9.26 1.81 0.32
N ARG A 34 -8.32 1.30 1.12
CA ARG A 34 -7.97 1.84 2.42
C ARG A 34 -6.71 2.70 2.29
N SER A 35 -6.57 3.64 3.22
CA SER A 35 -5.42 4.54 3.27
C SER A 35 -4.78 4.49 4.65
N LEU A 36 -3.46 4.48 4.69
CA LEU A 36 -2.67 4.69 5.89
C LEU A 36 -1.80 5.93 5.67
N LEU A 37 -2.02 6.97 6.47
CA LEU A 37 -1.41 8.29 6.27
C LEU A 37 -0.45 8.61 7.40
N ASP A 38 0.65 9.26 7.06
CA ASP A 38 1.56 9.88 8.00
C ASP A 38 1.66 11.39 7.73
N GLY A 39 1.11 12.18 8.64
CA GLY A 39 1.08 13.64 8.51
C GLY A 39 2.42 14.35 8.78
N GLN A 40 3.37 13.69 9.45
CA GLN A 40 4.70 14.21 9.73
C GLN A 40 5.64 13.97 8.55
N ALA A 41 5.64 12.73 8.02
CA ALA A 41 6.40 12.36 6.83
C ALA A 41 5.75 12.82 5.52
N LYS A 42 4.47 13.23 5.57
CA LYS A 42 3.64 13.57 4.39
C LYS A 42 3.58 12.42 3.38
N VAL A 43 3.33 11.21 3.88
CA VAL A 43 3.26 10.00 3.05
C VAL A 43 1.91 9.31 3.22
N GLY A 44 1.28 8.93 2.11
CA GLY A 44 0.07 8.12 2.07
C GLY A 44 0.32 6.75 1.44
N LEU A 45 -0.20 5.69 2.06
CA LEU A 45 -0.22 4.34 1.47
C LEU A 45 -1.67 3.94 1.18
N HIS A 46 -2.01 3.75 -0.08
CA HIS A 46 -3.34 3.36 -0.54
C HIS A 46 -3.32 1.93 -1.07
N TYR A 47 -4.28 1.10 -0.66
CA TYR A 47 -4.28 -0.33 -0.98
C TYR A 47 -5.69 -0.92 -0.93
N GLN A 48 -5.91 -2.05 -1.61
CA GLN A 48 -7.13 -2.85 -1.43
C GLN A 48 -6.93 -3.87 -0.31
N GLU A 49 -7.99 -4.14 0.47
CA GLU A 49 -7.93 -5.19 1.51
C GLU A 49 -7.55 -6.56 0.94
N MET A 50 -8.01 -6.90 -0.27
CA MET A 50 -7.72 -8.18 -0.89
C MET A 50 -6.21 -8.40 -1.16
N ASP A 51 -5.46 -7.31 -1.30
CA ASP A 51 -4.03 -7.32 -1.58
C ASP A 51 -3.19 -7.44 -0.31
N LEU A 52 -3.78 -7.31 0.89
CA LEU A 52 -3.07 -7.33 2.16
C LEU A 52 -2.24 -8.60 2.38
N THR A 53 -2.73 -9.76 1.90
CA THR A 53 -1.99 -11.03 1.99
C THR A 53 -0.70 -11.01 1.16
N LEU A 54 -0.69 -10.30 0.04
CA LEU A 54 0.49 -10.10 -0.80
C LEU A 54 1.40 -9.01 -0.21
N ILE A 55 0.83 -7.89 0.23
CA ILE A 55 1.56 -6.76 0.84
C ILE A 55 2.41 -7.22 2.03
N ARG A 56 1.88 -8.10 2.88
CA ARG A 56 2.62 -8.72 4.00
C ARG A 56 3.92 -9.41 3.61
N LYS A 57 3.97 -9.99 2.41
CA LYS A 57 5.13 -10.74 1.92
C LYS A 57 6.05 -9.87 1.06
N MET A 58 5.64 -8.65 0.74
CA MET A 58 6.43 -7.74 -0.09
C MET A 58 7.51 -7.03 0.74
N ALA A 59 8.67 -6.86 0.14
CA ALA A 59 9.63 -5.87 0.62
C ALA A 59 9.03 -4.46 0.46
N CYS A 60 9.49 -3.51 1.27
CA CYS A 60 9.09 -2.11 1.13
C CYS A 60 9.40 -1.63 -0.30
N PRO A 61 8.39 -1.14 -1.05
CA PRO A 61 8.55 -0.89 -2.49
C PRO A 61 9.32 0.40 -2.80
N SER A 62 9.52 1.28 -1.82
CA SER A 62 10.20 2.56 -2.02
C SER A 62 10.94 2.99 -0.75
N PRO A 63 12.18 3.50 -0.84
CA PRO A 63 12.90 4.07 0.30
C PRO A 63 12.25 5.37 0.82
N ALA A 64 11.39 6.02 0.04
CA ALA A 64 10.64 7.19 0.47
C ALA A 64 9.46 6.85 1.38
N ILE A 65 9.09 5.57 1.50
CA ILE A 65 8.09 5.12 2.48
C ILE A 65 8.81 4.92 3.82
N PRO A 66 8.38 5.59 4.90
CA PRO A 66 8.94 5.34 6.21
C PRO A 66 8.74 3.89 6.64
N ILE A 67 9.81 3.25 7.11
CA ILE A 67 9.78 1.80 7.40
C ILE A 67 8.73 1.43 8.46
N TYR A 68 8.48 2.30 9.44
CA TYR A 68 7.45 2.08 10.44
C TYR A 68 6.04 2.11 9.84
N LEU A 69 5.80 2.97 8.85
CA LEU A 69 4.52 3.09 8.16
C LEU A 69 4.26 1.86 7.29
N TRP A 70 5.30 1.38 6.60
CA TRP A 70 5.23 0.12 5.85
C TRP A 70 4.94 -1.08 6.76
N ARG A 71 5.62 -1.19 7.91
CA ARG A 71 5.36 -2.25 8.89
C ARG A 71 3.94 -2.18 9.43
N ALA A 72 3.45 -0.98 9.79
CA ALA A 72 2.09 -0.79 10.24
C ALA A 72 1.05 -1.25 9.20
N LEU A 73 1.31 -1.03 7.90
CA LEU A 73 0.47 -1.57 6.84
C LEU A 73 0.51 -3.11 6.78
N GLN A 74 1.70 -3.71 6.86
CA GLN A 74 1.86 -5.17 6.87
C GLN A 74 1.18 -5.82 8.09
N ASP A 75 1.16 -5.12 9.23
CA ASP A 75 0.54 -5.56 10.48
C ASP A 75 -0.97 -5.31 10.50
N SER A 76 -1.46 -4.23 9.89
CA SER A 76 -2.91 -3.92 9.78
C SER A 76 -3.69 -5.01 9.04
N ALA A 77 -3.02 -5.74 8.16
CA ALA A 77 -3.55 -6.96 7.54
C ALA A 77 -3.84 -8.11 8.52
N ALA A 78 -3.34 -8.03 9.76
CA ALA A 78 -3.51 -9.03 10.82
C ALA A 78 -4.69 -8.79 11.73
N ALA A 79 -5.29 -7.61 11.69
CA ALA A 79 -6.47 -7.32 12.50
C ALA A 79 -7.74 -7.85 11.81
N LYS A 80 -7.97 -9.17 11.93
CA LYS A 80 -9.34 -9.67 12.10
C LYS A 80 -9.57 -9.75 13.61
N VAL A 81 -10.32 -8.79 14.14
CA VAL A 81 -11.02 -8.96 15.41
C VAL A 81 -12.44 -9.41 15.07
#